data_AF-A0A5B8YS04-F1
#
_entry.id   AF-A0A5B8YS04-F1
#
_cell.length_a   1.000
_cell.length_b   1.000
_cell.length_c   1.000
_cell.angle_alpha   90.00
_cell.angle_beta   90.00
_cell.angle_gamma   90.00
#
_symmetry.space_group_name_H-M   'P 1'
#
loop_
_entity.id
_entity.type
_entity.pdbx_description
1 polymer ?
#
loop_
_entity_poly.entity_id
_entity_poly.type
_entity_poly.pdbx_seq_one_letter_code
_entity_poly.pdbx_strand_id
1 'polypeptide(L)'
;MIIQGTFTNKPKRFSTYSYVENEFFNADRETLRKITDLYYDLYGYGPYKYLINTYPYWKSRNVSTSPQTMGRIIECVPRFLSDEKRFFILKNEVINFIEKLHHKQQNKNTSLSELNTLFKNYQTQIDNFNQSNLPYMVGKRIFTPEEIEQFLLVCKYALLEKLNLAFRQVQNDLVLFKEKISSFNTGVFKASYQIDFLNSKIDLSDINEIQPDFIKLKQQEINPNGAYKQFAEQYILEEFMEMSFSVKEGAVNHFIKSKDLDFFLDQYYQINTKENEATLKSDFKGEGGQLTVILEVKSVHKIKSMILFSAAKLLIYFAVLIFAILLVVRLKLYEVVIPVIIGGFILGLILLEIFRSEIQTLKNLKLDLKRYGQ
;
A
#
# COMPACT_ATOMS: atom_id res chain seq x y z
N MET A 1 -16.63 -2.93 29.18
CA MET A 1 -17.04 -2.32 27.90
C MET A 1 -16.07 -2.84 26.85
N ILE A 2 -16.46 -3.84 26.07
CA ILE A 2 -15.58 -4.49 25.08
C ILE A 2 -15.45 -3.52 23.91
N ILE A 3 -14.35 -2.78 23.84
CA ILE A 3 -14.02 -1.95 22.68
C ILE A 3 -13.30 -2.86 21.69
N GLN A 4 -14.07 -3.45 20.77
CA GLN A 4 -13.54 -4.11 19.59
C GLN A 4 -12.93 -3.06 18.66
N GLY A 5 -11.61 -2.87 18.77
CA GLY A 5 -10.81 -2.16 17.77
C GLY A 5 -10.23 -3.16 16.79
N THR A 6 -10.98 -3.48 15.74
CA THR A 6 -10.51 -4.30 14.62
C THR A 6 -9.51 -3.52 13.76
N PHE A 7 -8.42 -4.15 13.31
CA PHE A 7 -7.47 -3.54 12.37
C PHE A 7 -8.03 -3.38 10.93
N THR A 8 -9.17 -4.00 10.61
CA THR A 8 -9.72 -4.08 9.25
C THR A 8 -10.85 -3.09 8.96
N ASN A 9 -11.47 -2.50 9.98
CA ASN A 9 -12.43 -1.40 9.84
C ASN A 9 -11.85 -0.17 10.52
N LYS A 10 -11.56 0.90 9.75
CA LYS A 10 -10.98 2.18 10.23
C LYS A 10 -11.45 2.49 11.66
N PRO A 11 -10.67 2.13 12.70
CA PRO A 11 -11.07 2.45 14.04
C PRO A 11 -11.02 3.96 14.14
N LYS A 12 -12.08 4.55 14.70
CA LYS A 12 -12.09 5.96 15.08
C LYS A 12 -10.84 6.19 15.92
N ARG A 13 -9.84 6.88 15.35
CA ARG A 13 -8.45 6.98 15.86
C ARG A 13 -8.45 7.06 17.38
N PHE A 14 -8.12 5.96 18.05
CA PHE A 14 -8.26 5.86 19.48
C PHE A 14 -7.03 6.50 20.13
N SER A 15 -7.26 7.59 20.86
CA SER A 15 -6.18 8.34 21.49
C SER A 15 -5.91 7.78 22.88
N THR A 16 -4.68 7.30 23.13
CA THR A 16 -4.22 6.94 24.50
C THR A 16 -4.51 8.09 25.47
N TYR A 17 -4.37 9.34 25.01
CA TYR A 17 -4.69 10.54 25.77
C TYR A 17 -6.15 10.56 26.21
N SER A 18 -7.08 10.37 25.27
CA SER A 18 -8.53 10.42 25.57
C SER A 18 -8.96 9.28 26.50
N TYR A 19 -8.32 8.12 26.39
CA TYR A 19 -8.58 7.02 27.32
C TYR A 19 -8.12 7.34 28.73
N VAL A 20 -6.87 7.78 28.89
CA VAL A 20 -6.31 8.12 30.20
C VAL A 20 -7.04 9.31 30.83
N GLU A 21 -7.43 10.29 30.03
CA GLU A 21 -8.27 11.41 30.46
C GLU A 21 -9.63 10.93 30.98
N ASN A 22 -10.28 10.02 30.26
CA ASN A 22 -11.54 9.43 30.70
C ASN A 22 -11.38 8.66 32.01
N GLU A 23 -10.31 7.88 32.16
CA GLU A 23 -9.99 7.17 33.41
C GLU A 23 -9.73 8.14 34.57
N PHE A 24 -9.05 9.25 34.32
CA PHE A 24 -8.80 10.28 35.33
C PHE A 24 -10.09 10.95 35.85
N PHE A 25 -11.01 11.33 34.96
CA PHE A 25 -12.24 12.01 35.37
C PHE A 25 -13.27 11.07 36.01
N ASN A 26 -13.18 9.77 35.73
CA ASN A 26 -14.05 8.74 36.29
C ASN A 26 -13.41 7.94 37.43
N ALA A 27 -12.19 8.28 37.84
CA ALA A 27 -11.53 7.66 38.98
C ALA A 27 -12.38 7.81 40.26
N ASP A 28 -12.42 6.76 41.08
CA ASP A 28 -13.00 6.83 42.41
C ASP A 28 -12.16 7.76 43.31
N ARG A 29 -12.71 8.11 44.48
CA ARG A 29 -12.08 9.09 45.39
C ARG A 29 -10.70 8.64 45.87
N GLU A 30 -10.49 7.35 46.10
CA GLU A 30 -9.22 6.82 46.59
C GLU A 30 -8.17 6.81 45.47
N THR A 31 -8.53 6.35 44.29
CA THR A 31 -7.69 6.33 43.09
C THR A 31 -7.32 7.76 42.67
N LEU A 32 -8.28 8.69 42.66
CA LEU A 32 -8.03 10.10 42.36
C LEU A 32 -7.03 10.69 43.36
N ARG A 33 -7.17 10.41 44.66
CA ARG A 33 -6.21 10.86 45.68
C ARG A 33 -4.80 10.36 45.39
N LYS A 34 -4.63 9.06 45.12
CA LYS A 34 -3.33 8.46 44.77
C LYS A 34 -2.71 9.13 43.53
N ILE A 35 -3.52 9.39 42.50
CA ILE A 35 -3.08 10.10 41.29
C ILE A 35 -2.60 11.52 41.64
N THR A 36 -3.37 12.27 42.43
CA THR A 36 -3.04 13.65 42.77
C THR A 36 -1.84 13.76 43.72
N ASP A 37 -1.66 12.79 44.61
CA ASP A 37 -0.49 12.71 45.49
C ASP A 37 0.79 12.49 44.66
N LEU A 38 0.76 11.53 43.73
CA LEU A 38 1.88 11.33 42.80
C LEU A 38 2.12 12.56 41.92
N TYR A 39 1.07 13.25 41.50
CA TYR A 39 1.19 14.48 40.71
C TYR A 39 1.90 15.59 41.51
N TYR A 40 1.57 15.72 42.81
CA TYR A 40 2.26 16.64 43.72
C TYR A 40 3.74 16.27 43.86
N ASP A 41 4.05 14.98 44.06
CA ASP A 41 5.43 14.51 44.23
C ASP A 41 6.29 14.78 42.99
N LEU A 42 5.72 14.61 41.79
CA LEU A 42 6.46 14.76 40.53
C LEU A 42 6.59 16.22 40.06
N TYR A 43 5.61 17.08 40.33
CA TYR A 43 5.53 18.42 39.74
C TYR A 43 5.45 19.57 40.76
N GLY A 44 5.33 19.26 42.05
CA GLY A 44 5.31 20.23 43.14
C GLY A 44 3.96 20.94 43.35
N TYR A 45 3.96 21.83 44.36
CA TYR A 45 2.74 22.46 44.87
C TYR A 45 2.01 23.34 43.87
N GLY A 46 2.71 24.12 43.04
CA GLY A 46 2.09 25.04 42.10
C GLY A 46 1.18 24.31 41.08
N PRO A 47 1.72 23.36 40.30
CA PRO A 47 0.94 22.52 39.40
C PRO A 47 -0.17 21.74 40.10
N TYR A 48 0.09 21.19 41.28
CA TYR A 48 -0.91 20.48 42.07
C TYR A 48 -2.08 21.39 42.47
N LYS A 49 -1.80 22.58 43.01
CA LYS A 49 -2.83 23.56 43.40
C LYS A 49 -3.70 23.95 42.20
N TYR A 50 -3.08 24.14 41.04
CA TYR A 50 -3.81 24.41 39.80
C TYR A 50 -4.71 23.24 39.39
N LEU A 51 -4.21 21.99 39.46
CA LEU A 51 -4.99 20.78 39.18
C LEU A 51 -6.21 20.71 40.09
N ILE A 52 -6.05 20.82 41.41
CA ILE A 52 -7.15 20.70 42.38
C ILE A 52 -8.21 21.77 42.16
N ASN A 53 -7.78 23.02 41.97
CA ASN A 53 -8.71 24.14 41.77
C ASN A 53 -9.47 24.02 40.44
N THR A 54 -8.86 23.44 39.41
CA THR A 54 -9.41 23.43 38.05
C THR A 54 -10.14 22.12 37.72
N TYR A 55 -9.88 21.04 38.46
CA TYR A 55 -10.47 19.71 38.24
C TYR A 55 -12.00 19.71 38.10
N PRO A 56 -12.79 20.41 38.96
CA PRO A 56 -14.25 20.42 38.82
C PRO A 56 -14.72 21.01 37.48
N TYR A 57 -14.00 22.00 36.96
CA TYR A 57 -14.29 22.65 35.68
C TYR A 57 -13.91 21.77 34.48
N TRP A 58 -12.81 21.02 34.59
CA TRP A 58 -12.46 20.02 33.57
C TRP A 58 -13.46 18.87 33.55
N LYS A 59 -13.82 18.33 34.73
CA LYS A 59 -14.77 17.22 34.84
C LYS A 59 -16.16 17.56 34.30
N SER A 60 -16.61 18.81 34.50
CA SER A 60 -17.86 19.34 33.94
C SER A 60 -17.74 19.78 32.47
N ARG A 61 -16.55 19.70 31.86
CA ARG A 61 -16.23 20.17 30.50
C ARG A 61 -16.46 21.67 30.28
N ASN A 62 -16.50 22.46 31.35
CA ASN A 62 -16.59 23.91 31.29
C ASN A 62 -15.27 24.54 30.81
N VAL A 63 -14.15 23.85 31.04
CA VAL A 63 -12.81 24.26 30.60
C VAL A 63 -12.09 23.02 30.06
N SER A 64 -11.28 23.19 29.01
CA SER A 64 -10.42 22.12 28.49
C SER A 64 -9.08 22.06 29.24
N THR A 65 -8.55 20.85 29.42
CA THR A 65 -7.22 20.68 30.00
C THR A 65 -6.13 21.11 29.01
N SER A 66 -5.16 21.91 29.44
CA SER A 66 -4.05 22.32 28.58
C SER A 66 -3.14 21.12 28.22
N PRO A 67 -2.46 21.12 27.05
CA PRO A 67 -1.60 20.01 26.63
C PRO A 67 -0.51 19.66 27.66
N GLN A 68 0.07 20.68 28.30
CA GLN A 68 1.09 20.49 29.33
C GLN A 68 0.52 19.77 30.56
N THR A 69 -0.66 20.20 31.03
CA THR A 69 -1.29 19.58 32.19
C THR A 69 -1.76 18.16 31.88
N MET A 70 -2.28 17.94 30.67
CA MET A 70 -2.66 16.60 30.21
C MET A 70 -1.45 15.66 30.12
N GLY A 71 -0.32 16.13 29.60
CA GLY A 71 0.92 15.36 29.59
C GLY A 71 1.33 14.88 30.99
N ARG A 72 1.20 15.77 31.99
CA ARG A 72 1.47 15.42 33.39
C ARG A 72 0.46 14.41 33.96
N ILE A 73 -0.83 14.56 33.66
CA ILE A 73 -1.87 13.61 34.07
C ILE A 73 -1.57 12.21 33.51
N ILE A 74 -1.15 12.13 32.24
CA ILE A 74 -0.81 10.86 31.58
C ILE A 74 0.40 10.16 32.20
N GLU A 75 1.34 10.91 32.76
CA GLU A 75 2.46 10.32 33.51
C GLU A 75 2.04 9.73 34.86
N CYS A 76 0.94 10.22 35.46
CA CYS A 76 0.50 9.81 36.79
C CYS A 76 -0.56 8.69 36.77
N VAL A 77 -1.57 8.81 35.91
CA VAL A 77 -2.78 7.97 35.94
C VAL A 77 -2.48 6.47 35.76
N PRO A 78 -1.68 6.02 34.78
CA PRO A 78 -1.64 4.58 34.47
C PRO A 78 -1.06 3.71 35.58
N ARG A 79 -0.31 4.29 36.54
CA ARG A 79 0.23 3.56 37.70
C ARG A 79 -0.84 3.06 38.67
N PHE A 80 -2.02 3.66 38.64
CA PHE A 80 -3.13 3.35 39.56
C PHE A 80 -4.30 2.69 38.85
N LEU A 81 -4.12 2.34 37.58
CA LEU A 81 -5.10 1.56 36.84
C LEU A 81 -4.89 0.06 37.08
N SER A 82 -5.95 -0.72 36.91
CA SER A 82 -5.87 -2.17 36.92
C SER A 82 -5.01 -2.68 35.75
N ASP A 83 -4.40 -3.85 35.91
CA ASP A 83 -3.53 -4.47 34.91
C ASP A 83 -4.19 -4.59 33.52
N GLU A 84 -5.49 -4.88 33.46
CA GLU A 84 -6.26 -4.89 32.21
C GLU A 84 -6.18 -3.53 31.46
N LYS A 85 -6.42 -2.44 32.18
CA LYS A 85 -6.43 -1.08 31.63
C LYS A 85 -5.02 -0.62 31.27
N ARG A 86 -4.02 -1.05 32.04
CA ARG A 86 -2.60 -0.82 31.76
C ARG A 86 -2.16 -1.57 30.50
N PHE A 87 -2.56 -2.83 30.35
CA PHE A 87 -2.34 -3.63 29.14
C PHE A 87 -3.01 -3.01 27.91
N PHE A 88 -4.23 -2.49 28.07
CA PHE A 88 -4.95 -1.80 26.99
C PHE A 88 -4.23 -0.54 26.50
N ILE A 89 -3.64 0.26 27.40
CA ILE A 89 -2.80 1.41 27.03
C ILE A 89 -1.61 0.97 26.17
N LEU A 90 -0.94 -0.13 26.58
CA LEU A 90 0.18 -0.69 25.85
C LEU A 90 -0.25 -1.18 24.45
N LYS A 91 -1.37 -1.91 24.35
CA LYS A 91 -1.96 -2.37 23.07
C LYS A 91 -2.14 -1.21 22.09
N ASN A 92 -2.60 -0.05 22.56
CA ASN A 92 -2.81 1.11 21.70
C ASN A 92 -1.50 1.68 21.11
N GLU A 93 -0.38 1.61 21.82
CA GLU A 93 0.91 2.05 21.27
C GLU A 93 1.40 1.16 20.14
N VAL A 94 1.06 -0.13 20.18
CA VAL A 94 1.36 -1.06 19.09
C VAL A 94 0.53 -0.75 17.86
N ILE A 95 -0.76 -0.42 18.04
CA ILE A 95 -1.61 0.07 16.96
C ILE A 95 -1.00 1.32 16.34
N ASN A 96 -0.62 2.31 17.17
CA ASN A 96 0.01 3.55 16.70
C ASN A 96 1.33 3.29 15.95
N PHE A 97 2.14 2.33 16.41
CA PHE A 97 3.36 1.92 15.74
C PHE A 97 3.09 1.38 14.34
N ILE A 98 2.14 0.44 14.22
CA ILE A 98 1.75 -0.17 12.94
C ILE A 98 1.13 0.87 11.99
N GLU A 99 0.26 1.75 12.48
CA GLU A 99 -0.29 2.85 11.67
C GLU A 99 0.82 3.75 11.10
N LYS A 100 1.85 4.07 11.91
CA LYS A 100 3.01 4.83 11.44
C LYS A 100 3.79 4.06 10.36
N LEU A 101 3.91 2.74 10.47
CA LEU A 101 4.51 1.92 9.41
C LEU A 101 3.69 1.98 8.13
N HIS A 102 2.37 1.82 8.22
CA HIS A 102 1.47 1.86 7.06
C HIS A 102 1.53 3.22 6.36
N HIS A 103 1.49 4.31 7.12
CA HIS A 103 1.60 5.66 6.55
C HIS A 103 2.93 5.91 5.82
N LYS A 104 4.05 5.31 6.27
CA LYS A 104 5.33 5.41 5.56
C LYS A 104 5.36 4.67 4.23
N GLN A 105 4.45 3.70 4.03
CA GLN A 105 4.36 2.90 2.80
C GLN A 105 3.20 3.30 1.90
N GLN A 106 2.25 4.06 2.45
CA GLN A 106 1.12 4.60 1.71
C GLN A 106 1.60 5.39 0.49
N ASN A 107 0.98 5.14 -0.66
CA ASN A 107 1.28 5.76 -1.96
C ASN A 107 2.65 5.42 -2.57
N LYS A 108 3.42 4.49 -2.00
CA LYS A 108 4.60 3.96 -2.69
C LYS A 108 4.14 2.88 -3.67
N ASN A 109 4.45 3.08 -4.95
CA ASN A 109 4.38 2.02 -5.94
C ASN A 109 5.64 1.17 -5.80
N THR A 110 5.46 -0.06 -5.34
CA THR A 110 6.54 -1.03 -5.16
C THR A 110 6.52 -1.99 -6.34
N SER A 111 7.69 -2.33 -6.88
CA SER A 111 7.74 -3.32 -7.96
C SER A 111 7.54 -4.74 -7.40
N LEU A 112 7.12 -5.68 -8.25
CA LEU A 112 7.00 -7.08 -7.83
C LEU A 112 8.32 -7.67 -7.31
N SER A 113 9.46 -7.26 -7.87
CA SER A 113 10.79 -7.72 -7.43
C SER A 113 11.15 -7.25 -6.01
N GLU A 114 10.54 -6.17 -5.53
CA GLU A 114 10.75 -5.62 -4.19
C GLU A 114 9.81 -6.23 -3.14
N LEU A 115 8.86 -7.10 -3.52
CA LEU A 115 7.86 -7.65 -2.61
C LEU A 115 8.49 -8.32 -1.37
N ASN A 116 9.48 -9.19 -1.58
CA ASN A 116 10.18 -9.84 -0.47
C ASN A 116 10.90 -8.84 0.44
N THR A 117 11.52 -7.83 -0.16
CA THR A 117 12.23 -6.77 0.55
C THR A 117 11.24 -5.95 1.39
N LEU A 118 10.05 -5.67 0.86
CA LEU A 118 8.99 -5.00 1.59
C LEU A 118 8.60 -5.79 2.86
N PHE A 119 8.30 -7.08 2.74
CA PHE A 119 7.95 -7.92 3.89
C PHE A 119 9.11 -8.08 4.88
N LYS A 120 10.36 -8.25 4.41
CA LYS A 120 11.56 -8.26 5.26
C LYS A 120 11.74 -6.93 6.02
N ASN A 121 11.51 -5.81 5.37
CA ASN A 121 11.61 -4.50 6.00
C ASN A 121 10.55 -4.28 7.09
N TYR A 122 9.34 -4.81 6.89
CA TYR A 122 8.32 -4.83 7.94
C TYR A 122 8.72 -5.72 9.12
N GLN A 123 9.19 -6.93 8.84
CA GLN A 123 9.70 -7.85 9.87
C GLN A 123 10.82 -7.21 10.70
N THR A 124 11.81 -6.59 10.04
CA THR A 124 12.91 -5.88 10.72
C THR A 124 12.39 -4.72 11.58
N GLN A 125 11.39 -3.97 11.11
CA GLN A 125 10.81 -2.88 11.91
C GLN A 125 10.06 -3.41 13.14
N ILE A 126 9.33 -4.52 13.02
CA ILE A 126 8.67 -5.20 14.15
C ILE A 126 9.71 -5.73 15.14
N ASP A 127 10.75 -6.41 14.66
CA ASP A 127 11.83 -6.94 15.50
C ASP A 127 12.55 -5.81 16.27
N ASN A 128 12.78 -4.67 15.62
CA ASN A 128 13.44 -3.51 16.22
C ASN A 128 12.56 -2.71 17.18
N PHE A 129 11.23 -2.92 17.21
CA PHE A 129 10.33 -2.21 18.11
C PHE A 129 10.64 -2.58 19.57
N ASN A 130 11.15 -1.67 20.38
CA ASN A 130 11.64 -1.96 21.72
C ASN A 130 11.27 -0.85 22.72
N GLN A 131 11.76 -0.96 23.96
CA GLN A 131 11.51 0.00 25.04
C GLN A 131 11.82 1.46 24.66
N SER A 132 12.83 1.71 23.81
CA SER A 132 13.17 3.06 23.33
C SER A 132 12.07 3.70 22.48
N ASN A 133 11.19 2.88 21.90
CA ASN A 133 10.02 3.36 21.16
C ASN A 133 8.84 3.73 22.08
N LEU A 134 8.94 3.44 23.38
CA LEU A 134 7.95 3.73 24.41
C LEU A 134 8.52 4.65 25.52
N PRO A 135 9.14 5.80 25.17
CA PRO A 135 9.96 6.57 26.11
C PRO A 135 9.17 7.13 27.30
N TYR A 136 7.91 7.50 27.11
CA TYR A 136 7.08 8.04 28.19
C TYR A 136 6.57 6.95 29.15
N MET A 137 6.54 5.69 28.73
CA MET A 137 6.08 4.55 29.54
C MET A 137 7.18 4.03 30.48
N VAL A 138 8.41 3.93 29.99
CA VAL A 138 9.56 3.44 30.76
C VAL A 138 10.25 4.56 31.53
N GLY A 139 10.54 5.71 30.87
CA GLY A 139 11.34 6.79 31.44
C GLY A 139 10.71 7.49 32.65
N LYS A 140 9.41 7.30 32.84
CA LYS A 140 8.62 7.88 33.95
C LYS A 140 8.13 6.82 34.93
N ARG A 141 8.69 5.61 34.93
CA ARG A 141 8.31 4.49 35.83
C ARG A 141 6.80 4.20 35.83
N ILE A 142 6.15 4.34 34.68
CA ILE A 142 4.73 4.01 34.53
C ILE A 142 4.56 2.49 34.47
N PHE A 143 5.52 1.84 33.82
CA PHE A 143 5.69 0.40 33.77
C PHE A 143 7.12 0.03 34.16
N THR A 144 7.30 -1.17 34.69
CA THR A 144 8.64 -1.72 34.91
C THR A 144 9.26 -2.16 33.56
N PRO A 145 10.59 -2.26 33.47
CA PRO A 145 11.24 -2.80 32.27
C PRO A 145 10.73 -4.21 31.89
N GLU A 146 10.52 -5.07 32.88
CA GLU A 146 10.05 -6.46 32.70
C GLU A 146 8.61 -6.50 32.16
N GLU A 147 7.73 -5.64 32.70
CA GLU A 147 6.36 -5.44 32.23
C GLU A 147 6.31 -5.06 30.74
N ILE A 148 7.17 -4.12 30.33
CA ILE A 148 7.25 -3.68 28.94
C ILE A 148 7.86 -4.76 28.05
N GLU A 149 8.88 -5.48 28.52
CA GLU A 149 9.50 -6.56 27.76
C GLU A 149 8.50 -7.69 27.47
N GLN A 150 7.75 -8.14 28.48
CA GLN A 150 6.70 -9.15 28.31
C GLN A 150 5.64 -8.69 27.31
N PHE A 151 5.18 -7.45 27.44
CA PHE A 151 4.20 -6.88 26.52
C PHE A 151 4.74 -6.82 25.08
N LEU A 152 5.96 -6.31 24.89
CA LEU A 152 6.60 -6.21 23.58
C LEU A 152 6.79 -7.59 22.94
N LEU A 153 7.13 -8.62 23.72
CA LEU A 153 7.25 -10.00 23.24
C LEU A 153 5.93 -10.48 22.62
N VAL A 154 4.82 -10.30 23.35
CA VAL A 154 3.47 -10.70 22.95
C VAL A 154 3.00 -9.97 21.70
N CYS A 155 3.22 -8.66 21.65
CA CYS A 155 2.79 -7.87 20.51
C CYS A 155 3.63 -8.13 19.27
N LYS A 156 4.95 -8.30 19.40
CA LYS A 156 5.79 -8.72 18.27
C LYS A 156 5.35 -10.05 17.72
N TYR A 157 5.11 -11.03 18.59
CA TYR A 157 4.62 -12.35 18.19
C TYR A 157 3.33 -12.25 17.37
N ALA A 158 2.31 -11.58 17.88
CA ALA A 158 1.04 -11.43 17.18
C ALA A 158 1.21 -10.70 15.82
N LEU A 159 2.04 -9.65 15.77
CA LEU A 159 2.31 -8.91 14.53
C LEU A 159 3.09 -9.73 13.49
N LEU A 160 4.05 -10.54 13.93
CA LEU A 160 4.80 -11.43 13.05
C LEU A 160 3.90 -12.53 12.48
N GLU A 161 3.01 -13.11 13.27
CA GLU A 161 2.03 -14.09 12.77
C GLU A 161 1.06 -13.46 11.76
N LYS A 162 0.58 -12.24 12.01
CA LYS A 162 -0.23 -11.49 11.02
C LYS A 162 0.55 -11.20 9.73
N LEU A 163 1.81 -10.78 9.84
CA LEU A 163 2.68 -10.53 8.69
C LEU A 163 2.89 -11.82 7.87
N ASN A 164 3.10 -12.95 8.55
CA ASN A 164 3.25 -14.27 7.93
C ASN A 164 1.98 -14.69 7.18
N LEU A 165 0.81 -14.52 7.81
CA LEU A 165 -0.48 -14.81 7.19
C LEU A 165 -0.69 -13.93 5.95
N ALA A 166 -0.53 -12.62 6.10
CA ALA A 166 -0.68 -11.67 5.00
C ALA A 166 0.25 -12.01 3.83
N PHE A 167 1.51 -12.38 4.12
CA PHE A 167 2.45 -12.78 3.08
C PHE A 167 1.98 -14.01 2.33
N ARG A 168 1.51 -15.06 3.04
CA ARG A 168 0.97 -16.28 2.42
C ARG A 168 -0.24 -15.99 1.53
N GLN A 169 -1.16 -15.16 2.01
CA GLN A 169 -2.35 -14.78 1.24
C GLN A 169 -1.97 -14.05 -0.05
N VAL A 170 -1.04 -13.08 0.03
CA VAL A 170 -0.49 -12.40 -1.16
C VAL A 170 0.16 -13.40 -2.12
N GLN A 171 0.93 -14.37 -1.62
CA GLN A 171 1.54 -15.41 -2.46
C GLN A 171 0.50 -16.20 -3.24
N ASN A 172 -0.53 -16.72 -2.55
CA ASN A 172 -1.62 -17.46 -3.18
C ASN A 172 -2.30 -16.61 -4.25
N ASP A 173 -2.52 -15.33 -3.95
CA ASP A 173 -3.19 -14.41 -4.86
C ASP A 173 -2.39 -14.15 -6.14
N LEU A 174 -1.07 -13.96 -6.00
CA LEU A 174 -0.15 -13.73 -7.11
C LEU A 174 0.06 -15.00 -7.96
N VAL A 175 0.13 -16.18 -7.33
CA VAL A 175 0.24 -17.45 -8.04
C VAL A 175 -0.98 -17.68 -8.93
N LEU A 176 -2.19 -17.53 -8.38
CA LEU A 176 -3.44 -17.66 -9.13
C LEU A 176 -3.50 -16.64 -10.28
N PHE A 177 -3.15 -15.37 -10.02
CA PHE A 177 -3.17 -14.35 -11.06
C PHE A 177 -2.18 -14.67 -12.20
N LYS A 178 -0.95 -15.08 -11.85
CA LYS A 178 0.08 -15.45 -12.82
C LYS A 178 -0.36 -16.62 -13.70
N GLU A 179 -0.96 -17.65 -13.11
CA GLU A 179 -1.48 -18.80 -13.84
C GLU A 179 -2.53 -18.41 -14.88
N LYS A 180 -3.42 -17.47 -14.52
CA LYS A 180 -4.52 -17.04 -15.40
C LYS A 180 -4.06 -16.09 -16.50
N ILE A 181 -3.03 -15.28 -16.25
CA ILE A 181 -2.55 -14.26 -17.20
C ILE A 181 -1.31 -14.70 -18.01
N SER A 182 -0.80 -15.93 -17.79
CA SER A 182 0.45 -16.40 -18.42
C SER A 182 0.39 -16.49 -19.95
N SER A 183 -0.81 -16.59 -20.52
CA SER A 183 -1.03 -16.60 -21.98
C SER A 183 -0.89 -15.22 -22.63
N PHE A 184 -0.88 -14.14 -21.84
CA PHE A 184 -0.78 -12.78 -22.33
C PHE A 184 0.68 -12.31 -22.42
N ASN A 185 1.01 -11.65 -23.53
CA ASN A 185 2.28 -10.94 -23.66
C ASN A 185 2.34 -9.74 -22.70
N THR A 186 3.56 -9.43 -22.22
CA THR A 186 3.80 -8.23 -21.40
C THR A 186 3.35 -6.97 -22.15
N GLY A 187 2.61 -6.11 -21.45
CA GLY A 187 2.09 -4.85 -21.99
C GLY A 187 0.75 -4.94 -22.71
N VAL A 188 0.16 -6.14 -22.87
CA VAL A 188 -1.27 -6.29 -23.23
C VAL A 188 -2.17 -5.95 -22.05
N PHE A 189 -1.66 -6.15 -20.84
CA PHE A 189 -2.34 -5.80 -19.60
C PHE A 189 -1.47 -4.88 -18.74
N LYS A 190 -2.14 -4.14 -17.86
CA LYS A 190 -1.56 -3.50 -16.68
C LYS A 190 -2.27 -4.05 -15.48
N ALA A 191 -1.51 -4.42 -14.46
CA ALA A 191 -2.08 -4.96 -13.23
C ALA A 191 -1.41 -4.35 -12.02
N SER A 192 -2.18 -4.19 -10.96
CA SER A 192 -1.65 -3.75 -9.67
C SER A 192 -2.39 -4.41 -8.53
N TYR A 193 -1.69 -4.61 -7.42
CA TYR A 193 -2.23 -5.31 -6.27
C TYR A 193 -2.06 -4.48 -5.00
N GLN A 194 -3.15 -4.14 -4.35
CA GLN A 194 -3.17 -3.45 -3.07
C GLN A 194 -3.15 -4.49 -1.95
N ILE A 195 -2.05 -4.55 -1.18
CA ILE A 195 -1.94 -5.42 0.00
C ILE A 195 -2.68 -4.75 1.16
N ASP A 196 -3.67 -5.43 1.73
CA ASP A 196 -4.52 -4.87 2.80
C ASP A 196 -3.70 -4.60 4.05
N PHE A 197 -2.95 -5.61 4.52
CA PHE A 197 -2.21 -5.52 5.78
C PHE A 197 -1.15 -4.42 5.75
N LEU A 198 -0.37 -4.31 4.67
CA LEU A 198 0.74 -3.36 4.57
C LEU A 198 0.32 -1.96 4.07
N ASN A 199 -0.92 -1.82 3.60
CA ASN A 199 -1.43 -0.65 2.89
C ASN A 199 -0.49 -0.18 1.76
N SER A 200 0.04 -1.13 0.98
CA SER A 200 1.03 -0.89 -0.07
C SER A 200 0.56 -1.46 -1.41
N LYS A 201 0.93 -0.77 -2.50
CA LYS A 201 0.53 -1.13 -3.86
C LYS A 201 1.71 -1.72 -4.63
N ILE A 202 1.52 -2.92 -5.16
CA ILE A 202 2.50 -3.63 -5.97
C ILE A 202 2.12 -3.50 -7.45
N ASP A 203 3.07 -3.15 -8.31
CA ASP A 203 2.91 -3.25 -9.77
C ASP A 203 3.14 -4.69 -10.22
N LEU A 204 2.17 -5.24 -10.95
CA LEU A 204 2.15 -6.62 -11.45
C LEU A 204 2.22 -6.68 -12.98
N SER A 205 2.46 -5.57 -13.66
CA SER A 205 2.47 -5.51 -15.13
C SER A 205 3.52 -6.45 -15.76
N ASP A 206 4.61 -6.73 -15.03
CA ASP A 206 5.71 -7.60 -15.47
C ASP A 206 5.69 -8.99 -14.78
N ILE A 207 4.54 -9.44 -14.24
CA ILE A 207 4.44 -10.71 -13.50
C ILE A 207 4.80 -11.96 -14.32
N ASN A 208 4.67 -11.88 -15.65
CA ASN A 208 5.05 -12.96 -16.56
C ASN A 208 6.57 -13.03 -16.79
N GLU A 209 7.29 -11.93 -16.58
CA GLU A 209 8.75 -11.85 -16.75
C GLU A 209 9.50 -12.18 -15.46
N ILE A 210 8.86 -11.94 -14.31
CA ILE A 210 9.45 -12.15 -13.00
C ILE A 210 8.92 -13.45 -12.41
N GLN A 211 9.81 -14.35 -12.01
CA GLN A 211 9.44 -15.50 -11.19
C GLN A 211 9.42 -15.06 -9.72
N PRO A 212 8.26 -15.12 -9.04
CA PRO A 212 8.23 -14.83 -7.62
C PRO A 212 9.03 -15.91 -6.89
N ASP A 213 10.17 -15.54 -6.31
CA ASP A 213 10.84 -16.35 -5.30
C ASP A 213 10.25 -15.98 -3.96
N PHE A 214 9.77 -16.94 -3.18
CA PHE A 214 9.03 -16.68 -1.95
C PHE A 214 9.87 -17.09 -0.74
N ILE A 215 10.27 -16.09 0.04
CA ILE A 215 11.08 -16.30 1.24
C ILE A 215 10.29 -16.98 2.36
N LYS A 216 10.98 -17.59 3.31
CA LYS A 216 10.41 -17.91 4.62
C LYS A 216 10.68 -16.76 5.58
N LEU A 217 9.63 -16.15 6.10
CA LEU A 217 9.72 -15.15 7.15
C LEU A 217 10.00 -15.84 8.50
N LYS A 218 10.71 -15.14 9.38
CA LYS A 218 11.04 -15.63 10.74
C LYS A 218 9.76 -15.91 11.54
N GLN A 219 9.77 -17.02 12.26
CA GLN A 219 8.78 -17.40 13.27
C GLN A 219 9.39 -17.18 14.66
N GLN A 220 8.55 -16.82 15.62
CA GLN A 220 8.96 -16.59 17.00
C GLN A 220 8.13 -17.50 17.90
N GLU A 221 8.76 -18.15 18.87
CA GLU A 221 8.02 -18.84 19.92
C GLU A 221 7.76 -17.88 21.09
N ILE A 222 6.63 -18.08 21.77
CA ILE A 222 6.27 -17.26 22.92
C ILE A 222 5.81 -18.12 24.09
N ASN A 223 6.26 -17.73 25.28
CA ASN A 223 5.79 -18.28 26.55
C ASN A 223 5.46 -17.11 27.49
N PRO A 224 4.20 -16.62 27.49
CA PRO A 224 3.79 -15.53 28.36
C PRO A 224 3.96 -15.90 29.84
N ASN A 225 4.55 -15.01 30.62
CA ASN A 225 4.77 -15.19 32.06
C ASN A 225 4.49 -13.87 32.82
N GLY A 226 4.60 -13.90 34.15
CA GLY A 226 4.42 -12.72 35.01
C GLY A 226 2.96 -12.27 35.17
N ALA A 227 2.79 -11.04 35.67
CA ALA A 227 1.49 -10.45 36.00
C ALA A 227 0.58 -10.26 34.79
N TYR A 228 1.15 -10.07 33.60
CA TYR A 228 0.37 -9.90 32.36
C TYR A 228 0.08 -11.20 31.62
N LYS A 229 0.46 -12.37 32.15
CA LYS A 229 0.27 -13.67 31.46
C LYS A 229 -1.15 -13.86 30.93
N GLN A 230 -2.15 -13.73 31.79
CA GLN A 230 -3.55 -13.95 31.42
C GLN A 230 -4.01 -12.99 30.31
N PHE A 231 -3.65 -11.71 30.42
CA PHE A 231 -4.01 -10.69 29.43
C PHE A 231 -3.28 -10.90 28.10
N ALA A 232 -2.03 -11.33 28.16
CA ALA A 232 -1.23 -11.69 26.99
C ALA A 232 -1.81 -12.90 26.25
N GLU A 233 -2.16 -13.97 26.97
CA GLU A 233 -2.81 -15.17 26.40
C GLU A 233 -4.16 -14.82 25.77
N GLN A 234 -4.97 -14.02 26.47
CA GLN A 234 -6.25 -13.55 25.94
C GLN A 234 -6.05 -12.72 24.67
N TYR A 235 -5.10 -11.79 24.66
CA TYR A 235 -4.79 -10.99 23.49
C TYR A 235 -4.36 -11.86 22.31
N ILE A 236 -3.43 -12.80 22.51
CA ILE A 236 -3.00 -13.73 21.44
C ILE A 236 -4.20 -14.52 20.89
N LEU A 237 -5.07 -15.00 21.77
CA LEU A 237 -6.27 -15.74 21.37
C LEU A 237 -7.21 -14.87 20.54
N GLU A 238 -7.47 -13.62 20.95
CA GLU A 238 -8.27 -12.66 20.20
C GLU A 238 -7.67 -12.43 18.80
N GLU A 239 -6.37 -12.17 18.72
CA GLU A 239 -5.66 -11.96 17.45
C GLU A 239 -5.70 -13.21 16.54
N PHE A 240 -5.62 -14.41 17.13
CA PHE A 240 -5.70 -15.69 16.40
C PHE A 240 -7.11 -15.97 15.89
N MET A 241 -8.13 -15.62 16.69
CA MET A 241 -9.52 -15.70 16.26
C MET A 241 -9.77 -14.79 15.06
N GLU A 242 -9.30 -13.53 15.11
CA GLU A 242 -9.38 -12.60 13.97
C GLU A 242 -8.68 -13.17 12.72
N MET A 243 -7.46 -13.69 12.87
CA MET A 243 -6.74 -14.33 11.77
C MET A 243 -7.51 -15.54 11.21
N SER A 244 -8.15 -16.35 12.06
CA SER A 244 -8.94 -17.50 11.61
C SER A 244 -10.15 -17.08 10.74
N PHE A 245 -10.78 -15.95 11.08
CA PHE A 245 -11.84 -15.36 10.25
C PHE A 245 -11.28 -14.87 8.92
N SER A 246 -10.14 -14.16 8.94
CA SER A 246 -9.46 -13.70 7.72
C SER A 246 -9.05 -14.86 6.81
N VAL A 247 -8.59 -15.99 7.35
CA VAL A 247 -8.28 -17.20 6.57
C VAL A 247 -9.54 -17.74 5.87
N LYS A 248 -10.68 -17.81 6.58
CA LYS A 248 -11.94 -18.29 6.01
C LYS A 248 -12.49 -17.36 4.94
N GLU A 249 -12.48 -16.05 5.21
CA GLU A 249 -12.86 -15.02 4.25
C GLU A 249 -11.96 -15.06 3.01
N GLY A 250 -10.64 -15.20 3.22
CA GLY A 250 -9.67 -15.35 2.16
C GLY A 250 -9.97 -16.56 1.27
N ALA A 251 -10.25 -17.73 1.84
CA ALA A 251 -10.60 -18.91 1.06
C ALA A 251 -11.84 -18.71 0.16
N VAL A 252 -12.85 -17.99 0.66
CA VAL A 252 -14.04 -17.62 -0.13
C VAL A 252 -13.65 -16.64 -1.24
N ASN A 253 -12.89 -15.59 -0.92
CA ASN A 253 -12.44 -14.60 -1.90
C ASN A 253 -11.55 -15.21 -2.98
N HIS A 254 -10.68 -16.16 -2.63
CA HIS A 254 -9.85 -16.90 -3.60
C HIS A 254 -10.73 -17.59 -4.64
N PHE A 255 -11.75 -18.33 -4.18
CA PHE A 255 -12.67 -19.04 -5.07
C PHE A 255 -13.43 -18.08 -5.97
N ILE A 256 -14.01 -17.01 -5.40
CA ILE A 256 -14.77 -16.00 -6.16
C ILE A 256 -13.86 -15.32 -7.19
N LYS A 257 -12.71 -14.81 -6.77
CA LYS A 257 -11.73 -14.16 -7.64
C LYS A 257 -11.31 -15.07 -8.80
N SER A 258 -11.07 -16.36 -8.56
CA SER A 258 -10.72 -17.28 -9.64
C SER A 258 -11.83 -17.33 -10.71
N LYS A 259 -13.09 -17.39 -10.30
CA LYS A 259 -14.24 -17.44 -11.21
C LYS A 259 -14.49 -16.11 -11.92
N ASP A 260 -14.37 -15.00 -11.20
CA ASP A 260 -14.52 -13.66 -11.77
C ASP A 260 -13.40 -13.35 -12.77
N LEU A 261 -12.19 -13.81 -12.50
CA LEU A 261 -11.06 -13.65 -13.41
C LEU A 261 -11.25 -14.49 -14.68
N ASP A 262 -11.73 -15.73 -14.55
CA ASP A 262 -12.10 -16.56 -15.72
C ASP A 262 -13.15 -15.84 -16.58
N PHE A 263 -14.21 -15.35 -15.95
CA PHE A 263 -15.25 -14.59 -16.66
C PHE A 263 -14.70 -13.33 -17.34
N PHE A 264 -13.83 -12.57 -16.66
CA PHE A 264 -13.22 -11.36 -17.20
C PHE A 264 -12.34 -11.65 -18.43
N LEU A 265 -11.56 -12.73 -18.37
CA LEU A 265 -10.72 -13.17 -19.50
C LEU A 265 -11.57 -13.70 -20.66
N ASP A 266 -12.66 -14.41 -20.39
CA ASP A 266 -13.61 -14.84 -21.43
C ASP A 266 -14.21 -13.65 -22.16
N GLN A 267 -14.57 -12.57 -21.45
CA GLN A 267 -15.05 -11.33 -22.08
C GLN A 267 -13.97 -10.70 -22.97
N TYR A 268 -12.70 -10.71 -22.53
CA TYR A 268 -11.59 -10.26 -23.37
C TYR A 268 -11.52 -11.03 -24.68
N TYR A 269 -11.53 -12.37 -24.63
CA TYR A 269 -11.45 -13.20 -25.84
C TYR A 269 -12.65 -13.00 -26.78
N GLN A 270 -13.86 -12.84 -26.23
CA GLN A 270 -15.06 -12.55 -27.03
C GLN A 270 -15.00 -11.19 -27.76
N ILE A 271 -14.36 -10.18 -27.16
CA ILE A 271 -14.23 -8.86 -27.79
C ILE A 271 -13.07 -8.85 -28.80
N ASN A 272 -11.96 -9.51 -28.47
CA ASN A 272 -10.76 -9.55 -29.31
C ASN A 272 -10.99 -10.23 -30.68
N THR A 273 -12.05 -11.03 -30.83
CA THR A 273 -12.42 -11.68 -32.10
C THR A 273 -13.20 -10.76 -33.06
N LYS A 274 -13.69 -9.60 -32.60
CA LYS A 274 -14.69 -8.79 -33.33
C LYS A 274 -14.13 -7.54 -34.04
N GLU A 275 -12.84 -7.50 -34.38
CA GLU A 275 -12.14 -6.30 -34.90
C GLU A 275 -12.29 -5.03 -34.02
N ASN A 276 -12.70 -5.20 -32.76
CA ASN A 276 -13.00 -4.10 -31.86
C ASN A 276 -11.74 -3.56 -31.19
N GLU A 277 -11.82 -2.32 -30.73
CA GLU A 277 -10.88 -1.71 -29.79
C GLU A 277 -11.62 -1.43 -28.49
N ALA A 278 -11.08 -1.89 -27.38
CA ALA A 278 -11.70 -1.73 -26.08
C ALA A 278 -10.64 -1.71 -24.97
N THR A 279 -11.00 -1.12 -23.83
CA THR A 279 -10.24 -1.24 -22.59
C THR A 279 -11.15 -1.85 -21.55
N LEU A 280 -10.76 -3.02 -21.05
CA LEU A 280 -11.48 -3.71 -19.99
C LEU A 280 -10.76 -3.44 -18.67
N LYS A 281 -11.49 -3.01 -17.66
CA LYS A 281 -10.95 -2.81 -16.31
C LYS A 281 -11.84 -3.54 -15.32
N SER A 282 -11.22 -4.28 -14.41
CA SER A 282 -11.92 -4.91 -13.29
C SER A 282 -11.05 -4.91 -12.04
N ASP A 283 -11.74 -4.95 -10.90
CA ASP A 283 -11.14 -5.05 -9.59
C ASP A 283 -11.64 -6.33 -8.91
N PHE A 284 -10.73 -7.11 -8.33
CA PHE A 284 -11.02 -8.40 -7.72
C PHE A 284 -10.49 -8.45 -6.30
N LYS A 285 -11.35 -8.84 -5.35
CA LYS A 285 -10.94 -9.06 -3.96
C LYS A 285 -10.24 -10.42 -3.83
N GLY A 286 -8.99 -10.43 -3.38
CA GLY A 286 -8.21 -11.63 -3.09
C GLY A 286 -8.23 -12.03 -1.62
N GLU A 287 -7.36 -12.97 -1.27
CA GLU A 287 -7.12 -13.39 0.11
C GLU A 287 -6.52 -12.29 0.97
N GLY A 288 -5.52 -11.57 0.45
CA GLY A 288 -4.71 -10.61 1.22
C GLY A 288 -4.82 -9.16 0.76
N GLY A 289 -5.74 -8.87 -0.16
CA GLY A 289 -5.72 -7.62 -0.89
C GLY A 289 -6.72 -7.50 -2.04
N GLN A 290 -6.49 -6.50 -2.89
CA GLN A 290 -7.33 -6.22 -4.05
C GLN A 290 -6.46 -6.14 -5.31
N LEU A 291 -6.79 -6.97 -6.30
CA LEU A 291 -6.18 -6.99 -7.62
C LEU A 291 -6.96 -6.08 -8.56
N THR A 292 -6.30 -5.11 -9.18
CA THR A 292 -6.84 -4.33 -10.30
C THR A 292 -6.18 -4.79 -11.59
N VAL A 293 -6.97 -5.16 -12.59
CA VAL A 293 -6.48 -5.56 -13.92
C VAL A 293 -7.09 -4.65 -14.98
N ILE A 294 -6.25 -4.19 -15.91
CA ILE A 294 -6.64 -3.44 -17.09
C ILE A 294 -6.11 -4.20 -18.30
N LEU A 295 -7.00 -4.60 -19.21
CA LEU A 295 -6.68 -5.25 -20.48
C LEU A 295 -6.96 -4.29 -21.64
N GLU A 296 -6.00 -4.16 -22.55
CA GLU A 296 -6.17 -3.44 -23.80
C GLU A 296 -6.49 -4.44 -24.92
N VAL A 297 -7.61 -4.23 -25.61
CA VAL A 297 -8.00 -4.96 -26.81
C VAL A 297 -7.69 -4.09 -28.02
N LYS A 298 -6.85 -4.58 -28.93
CA LYS A 298 -6.56 -3.93 -30.21
C LYS A 298 -6.79 -4.89 -31.38
N SER A 299 -7.40 -4.38 -32.44
CA SER A 299 -7.59 -5.13 -33.68
C SER A 299 -6.27 -5.34 -34.42
N VAL A 300 -5.78 -6.58 -34.44
CA VAL A 300 -4.56 -6.97 -35.19
C VAL A 300 -4.71 -6.68 -36.68
N HIS A 301 -5.92 -6.88 -37.24
CA HIS A 301 -6.20 -6.57 -38.63
C HIS A 301 -6.02 -5.08 -38.92
N LYS A 302 -6.55 -4.21 -38.05
CA LYS A 302 -6.40 -2.76 -38.14
C LYS A 302 -4.94 -2.31 -37.96
N ILE A 303 -4.19 -2.93 -37.06
CA ILE A 303 -2.75 -2.68 -36.93
C ILE A 303 -2.01 -3.06 -38.23
N LYS A 304 -2.30 -4.24 -38.82
CA LYS A 304 -1.71 -4.67 -40.10
C LYS A 304 -2.06 -3.73 -41.25
N SER A 305 -3.32 -3.30 -41.35
CA SER A 305 -3.75 -2.37 -42.39
C SER A 305 -3.12 -0.98 -42.22
N MET A 306 -2.98 -0.48 -40.99
CA MET A 306 -2.25 0.75 -40.70
C MET A 306 -0.77 0.65 -41.08
N ILE A 307 -0.11 -0.49 -40.83
CA ILE A 307 1.28 -0.71 -41.26
C ILE A 307 1.39 -0.64 -42.79
N LEU A 308 0.47 -1.30 -43.52
CA LEU A 308 0.44 -1.25 -44.98
C LEU A 308 0.20 0.16 -45.49
N PHE A 309 -0.72 0.90 -44.89
CA PHE A 309 -1.03 2.29 -45.25
C PHE A 309 0.16 3.22 -44.99
N SER A 310 0.83 3.10 -43.84
CA SER A 310 2.05 3.84 -43.52
C SER A 310 3.20 3.50 -44.46
N ALA A 311 3.37 2.23 -44.83
CA ALA A 311 4.36 1.81 -45.82
C ALA A 311 4.06 2.38 -47.22
N ALA A 312 2.79 2.39 -47.64
CA ALA A 312 2.35 2.97 -48.90
C ALA A 312 2.58 4.49 -48.93
N LYS A 313 2.29 5.21 -47.84
CA LYS A 313 2.61 6.64 -47.71
C LYS A 313 4.10 6.90 -47.91
N LEU A 314 4.96 6.13 -47.25
CA LEU A 314 6.41 6.26 -47.41
C LEU A 314 6.86 6.06 -48.87
N LEU A 315 6.27 5.08 -49.58
CA LEU A 315 6.54 4.89 -51.01
C LEU A 315 6.08 6.08 -51.86
N ILE A 316 4.91 6.64 -51.58
CA ILE A 316 4.40 7.84 -52.27
C ILE A 316 5.31 9.03 -52.01
N TYR A 317 5.71 9.28 -50.76
CA TYR A 317 6.63 10.37 -50.43
C TYR A 317 7.99 10.20 -51.13
N PHE A 318 8.47 8.96 -51.26
CA PHE A 318 9.70 8.66 -51.98
C PHE A 318 9.55 8.90 -53.49
N ALA A 319 8.41 8.52 -54.08
CA ALA A 319 8.10 8.77 -55.48
C ALA A 319 7.96 10.28 -55.77
N VAL A 320 7.31 11.04 -54.89
CA VAL A 320 7.21 12.51 -54.99
C VAL A 320 8.58 13.16 -54.91
N LEU A 321 9.46 12.67 -54.01
CA LEU A 321 10.84 13.15 -53.90
C LEU A 321 11.62 12.89 -55.18
N ILE A 322 11.58 11.66 -55.73
CA ILE A 322 12.23 11.32 -57.00
C ILE A 322 11.69 12.17 -58.14
N PHE A 323 10.37 12.32 -58.22
CA PHE A 323 9.72 13.12 -59.25
C PHE A 323 10.14 14.59 -59.16
N ALA A 324 10.19 15.16 -57.96
CA ALA A 324 10.67 16.53 -57.74
C ALA A 324 12.14 16.70 -58.18
N ILE A 325 13.01 15.74 -57.83
CA ILE A 325 14.42 15.73 -58.27
C ILE A 325 14.51 15.67 -59.80
N LEU A 326 13.75 14.78 -60.44
CA LEU A 326 13.70 14.65 -61.91
C LEU A 326 13.22 15.93 -62.58
N LEU A 327 12.22 16.61 -62.00
CA LEU A 327 11.67 17.87 -62.51
C LEU A 327 12.73 18.99 -62.48
N VAL A 328 13.47 19.09 -61.36
CA VAL A 328 14.59 20.03 -61.21
C VAL A 328 15.68 19.79 -62.26
N VAL A 329 16.04 18.53 -62.49
CA VAL A 329 17.07 18.15 -63.48
C VAL A 329 16.59 18.41 -64.90
N ARG A 330 15.37 17.98 -65.26
CA ARG A 330 14.84 18.06 -66.64
C ARG A 330 14.57 19.50 -67.08
N LEU A 331 14.07 20.35 -66.18
CA LEU A 331 13.82 21.75 -66.48
C LEU A 331 15.05 22.65 -66.32
N LYS A 332 16.22 22.08 -65.99
CA LYS A 332 17.45 22.83 -65.69
C LYS A 332 17.27 23.93 -64.64
N LEU A 333 16.33 23.74 -63.70
CA LEU A 333 16.02 24.72 -62.67
C LEU A 333 17.24 24.99 -61.75
N TYR A 334 18.19 24.06 -61.70
CA TYR A 334 19.47 24.25 -61.01
C TYR A 334 20.29 25.46 -61.53
N GLU A 335 20.04 25.94 -62.75
CA GLU A 335 20.69 27.13 -63.32
C GLU A 335 20.16 28.44 -62.67
N VAL A 336 18.98 28.40 -62.05
CA VAL A 336 18.40 29.51 -61.26
C VAL A 336 18.74 29.30 -59.78
N VAL A 337 20.01 29.52 -59.46
CA VAL A 337 20.69 29.00 -58.26
C VAL A 337 20.02 29.36 -56.93
N ILE A 338 19.57 30.60 -56.71
CA ILE A 338 19.20 31.07 -55.36
C ILE A 338 17.79 30.63 -54.92
N PRO A 339 16.71 30.83 -55.71
CA PRO A 339 15.34 30.45 -55.30
C PRO A 339 15.17 28.93 -55.21
N VAL A 340 15.88 28.17 -56.06
CA VAL A 340 15.78 26.71 -56.12
C VAL A 340 16.51 26.05 -54.95
N ILE A 341 17.64 26.63 -54.49
CA ILE A 341 18.32 26.15 -53.28
C ILE A 341 17.48 26.41 -52.04
N ILE A 342 16.92 27.61 -51.86
CA ILE A 342 16.11 27.94 -50.68
C ILE A 342 14.80 27.14 -50.68
N GLY A 343 14.08 27.10 -51.81
CA GLY A 343 12.85 26.34 -51.95
C GLY A 343 13.08 24.84 -51.79
N GLY A 344 14.15 24.30 -52.39
CA GLY A 344 14.54 22.89 -52.25
C GLY A 344 14.94 22.52 -50.83
N PHE A 345 15.62 23.42 -50.10
CA PHE A 345 16.00 23.18 -48.71
C PHE A 345 14.78 23.17 -47.78
N ILE A 346 13.85 24.10 -47.94
CA ILE A 346 12.60 24.15 -47.14
C ILE A 346 11.73 22.92 -47.42
N LEU A 347 11.51 22.57 -48.70
CA LEU A 347 10.78 21.36 -49.08
C LEU A 347 11.47 20.09 -48.58
N GLY A 348 12.80 20.05 -48.65
CA GLY A 348 13.61 18.96 -48.12
C GLY A 348 13.43 18.76 -46.63
N LEU A 349 13.48 19.83 -45.83
CA LEU A 349 13.24 19.76 -44.38
C LEU A 349 11.83 19.28 -44.04
N ILE A 350 10.81 19.81 -44.71
CA ILE A 350 9.41 19.41 -44.50
C ILE A 350 9.23 17.92 -44.84
N LEU A 351 9.75 17.46 -45.98
CA LEU A 351 9.68 16.06 -46.38
C LEU A 351 10.43 15.16 -45.39
N LEU A 352 11.59 15.58 -44.90
CA LEU A 352 12.38 14.80 -43.94
C LEU A 352 11.66 14.65 -42.59
N GLU A 353 10.99 15.70 -42.13
CA GLU A 353 10.18 15.65 -40.90
C GLU A 353 8.95 14.74 -41.06
N ILE A 354 8.27 14.81 -42.20
CA ILE A 354 7.16 13.89 -42.54
C ILE A 354 7.65 12.43 -42.58
N PHE A 355 8.78 12.17 -43.25
CA PHE A 355 9.40 10.84 -43.30
C PHE A 355 9.74 10.33 -41.89
N ARG A 356 10.37 11.17 -41.07
CA ARG A 356 10.74 10.82 -39.70
C ARG A 356 9.52 10.47 -38.85
N SER A 357 8.46 11.26 -38.94
CA SER A 357 7.20 11.03 -38.22
C SER A 357 6.53 9.71 -38.62
N GLU A 358 6.48 9.43 -39.94
CA GLU A 358 5.85 8.21 -40.44
C GLU A 358 6.70 6.96 -40.12
N ILE A 359 8.03 7.05 -40.16
CA ILE A 359 8.93 5.98 -39.69
C ILE A 359 8.71 5.68 -38.21
N GLN A 360 8.57 6.71 -37.37
CA GLN A 360 8.30 6.53 -35.95
C GLN A 360 6.93 5.86 -35.73
N THR A 361 5.92 6.26 -36.50
CA THR A 361 4.59 5.64 -36.49
C THR A 361 4.66 4.17 -36.85
N LEU A 362 5.38 3.82 -37.92
CA LEU A 362 5.57 2.44 -38.37
C LEU A 362 6.35 1.60 -37.35
N LYS A 363 7.34 2.19 -36.66
CA LYS A 363 8.05 1.54 -35.56
C LYS A 363 7.11 1.23 -34.39
N ASN A 364 6.25 2.17 -34.01
CA ASN A 364 5.25 1.98 -32.95
C ASN A 364 4.20 0.93 -33.34
N LEU A 365 3.69 0.96 -34.57
CA LEU A 365 2.73 -0.03 -35.06
C LEU A 365 3.33 -1.44 -35.12
N LYS A 366 4.61 -1.58 -35.48
CA LYS A 366 5.32 -2.87 -35.42
C LYS A 366 5.48 -3.38 -33.99
N LEU A 367 5.73 -2.50 -33.02
CA LEU A 367 5.77 -2.86 -31.61
C LEU A 367 4.39 -3.32 -31.11
N ASP A 368 3.32 -2.60 -31.48
CA ASP A 368 1.96 -3.00 -31.17
C ASP A 368 1.62 -4.35 -31.84
N LEU A 369 1.99 -4.56 -33.10
CA LEU A 369 1.80 -5.85 -33.76
C LEU A 369 2.53 -6.99 -33.04
N LYS A 370 3.74 -6.73 -32.52
CA LYS A 370 4.47 -7.73 -31.73
C LYS A 370 3.78 -8.02 -30.39
N ARG A 371 3.19 -7.00 -29.76
CA ARG A 371 2.47 -7.13 -28.47
C ARG A 371 1.14 -7.87 -28.61
N TYR A 372 0.34 -7.49 -29.61
CA TYR A 372 -1.04 -7.94 -29.78
C TYR A 372 -1.24 -9.04 -30.84
N GLY A 373 -0.22 -9.32 -31.67
CA GLY A 373 -0.34 -10.18 -32.86
C GLY A 373 0.02 -11.65 -32.67
N GLN A 374 0.14 -12.13 -31.42
CA GLN A 374 0.33 -13.55 -31.09
C GLN A 374 -0.89 -14.11 -30.38
#